data_AF-A0A0P0V1F6-F1
#
_entry.id   AF-A0A0P0V1F6-F1
#
_cell.length_a   1.000
_cell.length_b   1.000
_cell.length_c   1.000
_cell.angle_alpha   90.00
_cell.angle_beta   90.00
_cell.angle_gamma   90.00
#
_symmetry.space_group_name_H-M   'P 1'
#
loop_
_entity.id
_entity.type
_entity.pdbx_description
1 polymer ?
#
loop_
_entity_poly.entity_id
_entity_poly.type
_entity_poly.pdbx_seq_one_letter_code
_entity_poly.pdbx_strand_id
1 'polypeptide(L)'
;MKVFVVVCMLAVAFRLVAAVVVPSAAPGGLTVGYYNGKCNNVNVESIVYNTVKDFLDADRSKGAALVRLLFHDCFVRTCKSSSAAANPTLANNIRDIDAATLGDLASYVVPAVGGDYLDNSYYKNNKNNLVLFHSDWALVGTNSTLQHVNEYAENGTLWNIDFAQALVKLSKLAMPAGSVGQIRKTCRAIN
;
A
#
# COMPACT_ATOMS: atom_id res chain seq x y z
N MET A 1 32.07 -10.17 -45.29
CA MET A 1 31.01 -9.36 -45.94
C MET A 1 29.58 -9.60 -45.41
N LYS A 2 29.33 -10.55 -44.47
CA LYS A 2 27.98 -10.78 -43.91
C LYS A 2 27.67 -9.99 -42.63
N VAL A 3 28.68 -9.44 -41.95
CA VAL A 3 28.54 -8.79 -40.64
C VAL A 3 27.92 -7.39 -40.71
N PHE A 4 28.04 -6.68 -41.83
CA PHE A 4 27.48 -5.32 -41.97
C PHE A 4 25.97 -5.28 -42.25
N VAL A 5 25.39 -6.36 -42.79
CA VAL A 5 23.95 -6.39 -43.10
C VAL A 5 23.09 -6.61 -41.84
N VAL A 6 23.66 -7.28 -40.83
CA VAL A 6 22.95 -7.57 -39.56
C VAL A 6 22.78 -6.31 -38.70
N VAL A 7 23.71 -5.34 -38.80
CA VAL A 7 23.65 -4.09 -38.01
C VAL A 7 22.64 -3.09 -38.58
N CYS A 8 22.36 -3.13 -39.89
CA CYS A 8 21.35 -2.25 -40.51
C CYS A 8 19.90 -2.74 -40.32
N MET A 9 19.67 -4.04 -40.12
CA MET A 9 18.33 -4.54 -39.77
C MET A 9 17.94 -4.25 -38.31
N LEU A 10 18.92 -3.97 -37.44
CA LEU A 10 18.66 -3.61 -36.04
C LEU A 10 18.21 -2.15 -35.84
N ALA A 11 18.25 -1.30 -36.87
CA ALA A 11 17.94 0.13 -36.74
C ALA A 11 16.51 0.53 -37.15
N VAL A 12 15.67 -0.37 -37.69
CA VAL A 12 14.43 0.04 -38.40
C VAL A 12 13.11 -0.48 -37.80
N ALA A 13 13.12 -1.39 -36.81
CA ALA A 13 11.87 -2.02 -36.35
C ALA A 13 11.34 -1.58 -34.96
N PHE A 14 12.00 -0.67 -34.25
CA PHE A 14 11.56 -0.21 -32.90
C PHE A 14 10.82 1.13 -32.95
N ARG A 15 9.67 1.16 -33.65
CA ARG A 15 8.69 2.27 -33.61
C ARG A 15 7.31 1.69 -33.31
N LEU A 16 7.16 1.08 -32.14
CA LEU A 16 5.84 0.78 -31.58
C LEU A 16 5.47 1.91 -30.63
N VAL A 17 4.33 2.51 -30.98
CA VAL A 17 3.68 3.67 -30.39
C VAL A 17 3.58 3.50 -28.87
N ALA A 18 4.35 4.30 -28.13
CA ALA A 18 4.00 4.64 -26.76
C ALA A 18 2.75 5.53 -26.84
N ALA A 19 1.57 4.91 -26.89
CA ALA A 19 0.34 5.59 -26.59
C ALA A 19 0.45 6.01 -25.12
N VAL A 20 0.85 7.26 -24.91
CA VAL A 20 0.66 7.93 -23.62
C VAL A 20 -0.84 8.03 -23.44
N VAL A 21 -1.41 7.00 -22.82
CA VAL A 21 -2.72 7.10 -22.18
C VAL A 21 -2.48 8.01 -20.99
N VAL A 22 -2.62 9.34 -21.19
CA VAL A 22 -2.76 10.27 -20.08
C VAL A 22 -4.06 9.86 -19.40
N PRO A 23 -4.05 9.36 -18.16
CA PRO A 23 -5.29 9.13 -17.44
C PRO A 23 -5.92 10.51 -17.26
N SER A 24 -7.04 10.75 -17.94
CA SER A 24 -7.91 11.89 -17.68
C SER A 24 -8.29 11.85 -16.20
N ALA A 25 -7.63 12.68 -15.38
CA ALA A 25 -8.03 12.91 -14.00
C ALA A 25 -9.48 13.42 -14.01
N ALA A 26 -10.39 12.65 -13.41
CA ALA A 26 -11.77 13.07 -13.25
C ALA A 26 -11.82 14.45 -12.57
N PRO A 27 -12.72 15.36 -12.99
CA PRO A 27 -12.82 16.70 -12.43
C PRO A 27 -13.32 16.61 -10.99
N GLY A 28 -12.40 16.76 -10.03
CA GLY A 28 -12.70 16.68 -8.59
C GLY A 28 -11.55 16.10 -7.75
N GLY A 29 -10.30 16.47 -8.06
CA GLY A 29 -9.13 15.97 -7.33
C GLY A 29 -9.20 16.25 -5.83
N LEU A 30 -8.67 15.32 -5.03
CA LEU A 30 -8.52 15.50 -3.59
C LEU A 30 -7.52 16.62 -3.31
N THR A 31 -7.93 17.62 -2.52
CA THR A 31 -7.09 18.77 -2.14
C THR A 31 -7.00 18.87 -0.61
N VAL A 32 -5.81 19.13 -0.09
CA VAL A 32 -5.62 19.51 1.32
C VAL A 32 -6.37 20.81 1.57
N GLY A 33 -7.09 20.91 2.70
CA GLY A 33 -7.93 22.06 3.02
C GLY A 33 -9.28 22.10 2.30
N TYR A 34 -9.74 20.99 1.70
CA TYR A 34 -11.04 20.93 0.99
C TYR A 34 -12.24 21.40 1.83
N TYR A 35 -12.18 21.22 3.15
CA TYR A 35 -13.22 21.61 4.11
C TYR A 35 -13.03 23.00 4.72
N ASN A 36 -11.97 23.73 4.34
CA ASN A 36 -11.77 25.10 4.83
C ASN A 36 -12.91 26.00 4.37
N GLY A 37 -13.45 26.81 5.29
CA GLY A 37 -14.61 27.66 5.04
C GLY A 37 -15.95 26.92 4.96
N LYS A 38 -15.96 25.58 5.14
CA LYS A 38 -17.17 24.75 5.20
C LYS A 38 -17.43 24.33 6.65
N CYS A 39 -18.53 23.62 6.89
CA CYS A 39 -18.86 23.05 8.20
C CYS A 39 -18.83 24.08 9.35
N ASN A 40 -19.50 25.23 9.18
CA ASN A 40 -19.49 26.34 10.16
C ASN A 40 -18.08 26.85 10.53
N ASN A 41 -17.14 26.83 9.57
CA ASN A 41 -15.73 27.22 9.74
C ASN A 41 -14.95 26.38 10.75
N VAL A 42 -15.44 25.17 11.05
CA VAL A 42 -14.73 24.22 11.89
C VAL A 42 -13.57 23.61 11.11
N ASN A 43 -12.38 23.53 11.72
CA ASN A 43 -11.24 22.84 11.13
C ASN A 43 -11.41 21.33 11.26
N VAL A 44 -12.03 20.73 10.24
CA VAL A 44 -12.30 19.28 10.17
C VAL A 44 -11.01 18.47 10.25
N GLU A 45 -9.93 18.92 9.62
CA GLU A 45 -8.64 18.22 9.66
C GLU A 45 -8.06 18.17 11.08
N SER A 46 -8.17 19.26 11.83
CA SER A 46 -7.76 19.30 13.25
C SER A 46 -8.62 18.40 14.13
N ILE A 47 -9.94 18.32 13.89
CA ILE A 47 -10.81 17.40 14.63
C ILE A 47 -10.36 15.95 14.41
N VAL A 48 -10.16 15.56 13.15
CA VAL A 48 -9.71 14.20 12.82
C VAL A 48 -8.34 13.92 13.42
N TYR A 49 -7.39 14.85 13.29
CA TYR A 49 -6.04 14.72 13.84
C TYR A 49 -6.06 14.52 15.36
N ASN A 50 -6.74 15.40 16.10
CA ASN A 50 -6.79 15.32 17.56
C ASN A 50 -7.51 14.05 18.02
N THR A 51 -8.62 13.69 17.37
CA THR A 51 -9.34 12.45 17.68
C THR A 51 -8.45 11.23 17.49
N VAL A 52 -7.76 11.12 16.36
CA VAL A 52 -6.84 10.00 16.08
C VAL A 52 -5.67 10.02 17.05
N LYS A 53 -5.09 11.19 17.34
CA LYS A 53 -4.01 11.34 18.32
C LYS A 53 -4.43 10.84 19.70
N ASP A 54 -5.61 11.23 20.19
CA ASP A 54 -6.12 10.77 21.49
C ASP A 54 -6.31 9.24 21.51
N PHE A 55 -6.79 8.66 20.40
CA PHE A 55 -6.88 7.20 20.27
C PHE A 55 -5.51 6.52 20.29
N LEU A 56 -4.50 7.11 19.64
CA LEU A 56 -3.13 6.57 19.64
C LEU A 56 -2.42 6.75 20.98
N ASP A 57 -2.67 7.87 21.68
CA ASP A 57 -2.13 8.16 23.01
C ASP A 57 -2.72 7.19 24.05
N ALA A 58 -3.97 6.76 23.87
CA ALA A 58 -4.58 5.72 24.70
C ALA A 58 -4.04 4.31 24.41
N ASP A 59 -3.72 4.00 23.16
CA ASP A 59 -3.22 2.68 22.72
C ASP A 59 -2.66 2.76 21.31
N ARG A 60 -1.35 2.61 21.20
CA ARG A 60 -0.62 2.75 19.94
C ARG A 60 -0.97 1.67 18.92
N SER A 61 -1.45 0.49 19.35
CA SER A 61 -1.83 -0.60 18.44
C SER A 61 -3.01 -0.23 17.52
N LYS A 62 -3.83 0.75 17.94
CA LYS A 62 -4.93 1.29 17.13
C LYS A 62 -4.43 1.93 15.83
N GLY A 63 -3.20 2.44 15.80
CA GLY A 63 -2.59 2.99 14.58
C GLY A 63 -2.43 1.95 13.49
N ALA A 64 -1.93 0.76 13.84
CA ALA A 64 -1.83 -0.35 12.91
C ALA A 64 -3.21 -0.77 12.38
N ALA A 65 -4.24 -0.78 13.24
CA ALA A 65 -5.61 -1.09 12.84
C ALA A 65 -6.19 -0.06 11.86
N LEU A 66 -5.96 1.24 12.09
CA LEU A 66 -6.42 2.31 11.19
C LEU A 66 -5.73 2.25 9.82
N VAL A 67 -4.40 2.07 9.81
CA VAL A 67 -3.63 1.91 8.56
C VAL A 67 -4.12 0.67 7.80
N ARG A 68 -4.32 -0.46 8.48
CA ARG A 68 -4.88 -1.67 7.87
C ARG A 68 -6.28 -1.45 7.32
N LEU A 69 -7.15 -0.74 8.04
CA LEU A 69 -8.50 -0.43 7.58
C LEU A 69 -8.47 0.39 6.28
N LEU A 70 -7.56 1.37 6.17
CA LEU A 70 -7.34 2.13 4.94
C LEU A 70 -6.93 1.22 3.78
N PHE A 71 -5.94 0.34 3.97
CA PHE A 71 -5.54 -0.62 2.95
C PHE A 71 -6.69 -1.54 2.53
N HIS A 72 -7.46 -2.07 3.49
CA HIS A 72 -8.61 -2.92 3.20
C HIS A 72 -9.73 -2.17 2.47
N ASP A 73 -10.04 -0.92 2.80
CA ASP A 73 -11.09 -0.17 2.08
C ASP A 73 -10.67 0.19 0.65
N CYS A 74 -9.40 0.54 0.46
CA CYS A 74 -8.85 0.90 -0.85
C CYS A 74 -8.73 -0.32 -1.79
N PHE A 75 -8.19 -1.44 -1.32
CA PHE A 75 -7.92 -2.62 -2.18
C PHE A 75 -9.12 -3.54 -2.40
N VAL A 76 -10.11 -3.58 -1.49
CA VAL A 76 -11.32 -4.41 -1.70
C VAL A 76 -12.10 -3.96 -2.93
N ARG A 77 -12.01 -2.68 -3.31
CA ARG A 77 -12.79 -2.10 -4.40
C ARG A 77 -12.12 -2.24 -5.77
N THR A 78 -10.79 -2.33 -5.83
CA THR A 78 -10.06 -2.52 -7.09
C THR A 78 -10.06 -3.97 -7.57
N CYS A 79 -10.15 -4.94 -6.64
CA CYS A 79 -10.28 -6.36 -6.96
C CYS A 79 -11.58 -6.76 -7.69
N LYS A 80 -12.54 -5.85 -7.86
CA LYS A 80 -13.76 -6.11 -8.64
C LYS A 80 -13.62 -5.77 -10.12
N SER A 81 -12.61 -4.98 -10.51
CA SER A 81 -12.38 -4.57 -11.90
C SER A 81 -11.10 -5.11 -12.51
N SER A 82 -10.11 -5.50 -11.70
CA SER A 82 -9.06 -6.40 -12.19
C SER A 82 -9.64 -7.80 -12.21
N SER A 83 -9.87 -8.31 -13.44
CA SER A 83 -10.11 -9.72 -13.74
C SER A 83 -9.52 -10.60 -12.67
N ALA A 84 -10.36 -11.44 -12.05
CA ALA A 84 -10.00 -12.46 -11.09
C ALA A 84 -8.62 -13.05 -11.44
N ALA A 85 -7.56 -12.50 -10.85
CA ALA A 85 -6.30 -13.19 -10.79
C ALA A 85 -6.66 -14.40 -9.93
N ALA A 86 -6.58 -15.58 -10.53
CA ALA A 86 -6.72 -16.83 -9.81
C ALA A 86 -5.93 -16.69 -8.50
N ASN A 87 -6.53 -17.11 -7.39
CA ASN A 87 -5.87 -17.16 -6.09
C ASN A 87 -4.48 -17.75 -6.34
N PRO A 88 -3.38 -17.00 -6.13
CA PRO A 88 -2.08 -17.56 -6.40
C PRO A 88 -1.94 -18.77 -5.48
N THR A 89 -1.64 -19.94 -6.05
CA THR A 89 -1.31 -21.14 -5.28
C THR A 89 0.06 -20.92 -4.65
N LEU A 90 0.10 -20.09 -3.62
CA LEU A 90 1.26 -19.93 -2.76
C LEU A 90 1.17 -21.03 -1.71
N ALA A 91 2.09 -21.99 -1.78
CA ALA A 91 2.37 -22.83 -0.62
C ALA A 91 2.70 -21.91 0.57
N ASN A 92 1.96 -22.05 1.67
CA ASN A 92 2.10 -21.27 2.92
C ASN A 92 1.47 -19.86 2.93
N ASN A 93 0.36 -19.65 2.23
CA ASN A 93 -0.49 -18.50 2.57
C ASN A 93 -1.10 -18.75 3.98
N ILE A 94 -1.22 -17.72 4.84
CA ILE A 94 -1.75 -17.94 6.21
C ILE A 94 -3.21 -18.41 6.24
N ARG A 95 -3.92 -18.30 5.12
CA ARG A 95 -5.27 -18.86 4.93
C ARG A 95 -5.25 -20.37 4.61
N ASP A 96 -4.10 -20.91 4.20
CA ASP A 96 -3.85 -22.30 3.79
C ASP A 96 -2.97 -23.05 4.80
N ILE A 97 -2.42 -22.36 5.81
CA ILE A 97 -1.74 -23.00 6.95
C ILE A 97 -2.80 -23.62 7.86
N ASP A 98 -2.66 -24.90 8.18
CA ASP A 98 -3.60 -25.57 9.08
C ASP A 98 -3.57 -24.92 10.48
N ALA A 99 -4.70 -24.98 11.19
CA ALA A 99 -4.84 -24.33 12.49
C ALA A 99 -3.89 -24.88 13.56
N ALA A 100 -3.38 -26.11 13.43
CA ALA A 100 -2.42 -26.69 14.36
C ALA A 100 -1.04 -26.05 14.17
N THR A 101 -0.64 -25.82 12.92
CA THR A 101 0.58 -25.08 12.56
C THR A 101 0.46 -23.59 12.94
N LEU A 102 -0.75 -23.02 12.91
CA LEU A 102 -1.00 -21.65 13.37
C LEU A 102 -1.00 -21.52 14.91
N GLY A 103 -1.41 -22.57 15.63
CA GLY A 103 -1.54 -22.58 17.09
C GLY A 103 -0.20 -22.48 17.83
N ASP A 104 0.90 -22.91 17.21
CA ASP A 104 2.27 -22.76 17.73
C ASP A 104 2.88 -21.39 17.37
N LEU A 105 2.21 -20.62 16.51
CA LEU A 105 2.67 -19.32 16.01
C LEU A 105 2.38 -18.15 16.96
N ALA A 106 1.78 -18.41 18.13
CA ALA A 106 1.56 -17.39 19.17
C ALA A 106 2.87 -16.73 19.65
N SER A 107 4.03 -17.33 19.36
CA SER A 107 5.35 -16.77 19.64
C SER A 107 5.93 -15.88 18.53
N TYR A 108 5.30 -15.83 17.35
CA TYR A 108 5.82 -15.08 16.20
C TYR A 108 5.21 -13.67 16.19
N VAL A 109 5.45 -12.90 17.25
CA VAL A 109 5.32 -11.45 17.17
C VAL A 109 6.50 -11.00 16.31
N VAL A 110 6.27 -10.22 15.25
CA VAL A 110 7.37 -9.55 14.52
C VAL A 110 8.21 -8.88 15.59
N PRO A 111 9.47 -9.30 15.82
CA PRO A 111 10.25 -8.74 16.90
C PRO A 111 10.30 -7.24 16.66
N ALA A 112 9.73 -6.52 17.61
CA ALA A 112 9.57 -5.09 17.54
C ALA A 112 10.95 -4.47 17.82
N VAL A 113 11.88 -4.63 16.88
CA VAL A 113 13.18 -3.94 16.94
C VAL A 113 12.93 -2.41 17.00
N GLY A 114 11.77 -1.95 16.52
CA GLY A 114 11.25 -0.59 16.67
C GLY A 114 10.13 -0.40 17.71
N GLY A 115 9.78 -1.39 18.54
CA GLY A 115 8.64 -1.29 19.48
C GLY A 115 7.30 -1.02 18.76
N ASP A 116 6.43 -0.22 19.39
CA ASP A 116 5.15 0.24 18.83
C ASP A 116 5.31 1.50 17.95
N TYR A 117 6.48 1.69 17.34
CA TYR A 117 6.75 2.78 16.42
C TYR A 117 6.65 2.30 14.97
N LEU A 118 6.08 3.18 14.14
CA LEU A 118 6.07 2.99 12.70
C LEU A 118 7.43 3.43 12.15
N ASP A 119 8.30 2.46 11.89
CA ASP A 119 9.66 2.68 11.41
C ASP A 119 10.07 1.66 10.32
N ASN A 120 11.32 1.75 9.86
CA ASN A 120 11.86 0.85 8.85
C ASN A 120 12.32 -0.52 9.41
N SER A 121 12.04 -0.86 10.68
CA SER A 121 12.44 -2.12 11.29
C SER A 121 11.87 -3.34 10.58
N TYR A 122 10.70 -3.20 9.93
CA TYR A 122 10.13 -4.24 9.05
C TYR A 122 11.14 -4.74 8.00
N TYR A 123 11.86 -3.83 7.33
CA TYR A 123 12.83 -4.21 6.30
C TYR A 123 14.11 -4.80 6.90
N LYS A 124 14.50 -4.37 8.10
CA LYS A 124 15.60 -4.98 8.86
C LYS A 124 15.25 -6.43 9.26
N ASN A 125 14.01 -6.66 9.70
CA ASN A 125 13.49 -7.97 10.03
C ASN A 125 13.40 -8.87 8.81
N ASN A 126 13.09 -8.31 7.63
CA ASN A 126 13.08 -9.06 6.38
C ASN A 126 14.48 -9.62 6.05
N LYS A 127 15.53 -8.79 6.16
CA LYS A 127 16.93 -9.22 5.97
C LYS A 127 17.38 -10.27 6.99
N ASN A 128 16.82 -10.22 8.20
CA ASN A 128 17.14 -11.15 9.29
C ASN A 128 16.24 -12.37 9.33
N ASN A 129 15.36 -12.58 8.34
CA ASN A 129 14.52 -13.77 8.28
C ASN A 129 13.52 -13.87 9.47
N LEU A 130 13.06 -12.71 9.97
CA LEU A 130 12.19 -12.55 11.14
C LEU A 130 10.76 -12.09 10.80
N VAL A 131 10.40 -12.08 9.51
CA VAL A 131 9.07 -11.66 9.04
C VAL A 131 8.07 -12.82 9.07
N LEU A 132 6.81 -12.48 9.29
CA LEU A 132 5.73 -13.43 9.56
C LEU A 132 5.19 -14.11 8.31
N PHE A 133 4.74 -13.31 7.34
CA PHE A 133 3.97 -13.83 6.23
C PHE A 133 4.88 -14.16 5.07
N HIS A 134 4.53 -15.22 4.32
CA HIS A 134 5.25 -15.54 3.09
C HIS A 134 5.28 -14.36 2.10
N SER A 135 4.24 -13.53 2.06
CA SER A 135 4.24 -12.30 1.25
C SER A 135 5.34 -11.31 1.64
N ASP A 136 5.74 -11.28 2.91
CA ASP A 136 6.84 -10.46 3.39
C ASP A 136 8.18 -11.05 2.94
N TRP A 137 8.35 -12.37 3.10
CA TRP A 137 9.52 -13.12 2.63
C TRP A 137 9.75 -13.00 1.12
N ALA A 138 8.68 -12.93 0.34
CA ALA A 138 8.78 -12.78 -1.11
C ALA A 138 9.52 -11.50 -1.54
N LEU A 139 9.60 -10.48 -0.67
CA LEU A 139 10.31 -9.22 -0.96
C LEU A 139 11.82 -9.41 -1.10
N VAL A 140 12.42 -10.44 -0.50
CA VAL A 140 13.86 -10.76 -0.69
C VAL A 140 14.10 -11.79 -1.78
N GLY A 141 13.04 -12.33 -2.40
CA GLY A 141 13.14 -13.40 -3.39
C GLY A 141 13.61 -12.97 -4.78
N THR A 142 13.51 -11.68 -5.13
CA THR A 142 13.94 -11.15 -6.43
C THR A 142 14.95 -10.02 -6.27
N ASN A 143 15.88 -9.87 -7.20
CA ASN A 143 16.90 -8.81 -7.13
C ASN A 143 16.28 -7.39 -7.11
N SER A 144 15.18 -7.17 -7.85
CA SER A 144 14.51 -5.88 -7.90
C SER A 144 13.88 -5.48 -6.57
N THR A 145 13.21 -6.41 -5.88
CA THR A 145 12.59 -6.12 -4.58
C THR A 145 13.63 -6.08 -3.47
N LEU A 146 14.65 -6.94 -3.53
CA LEU A 146 15.75 -6.99 -2.56
C LEU A 146 16.54 -5.68 -2.51
N GLN A 147 16.73 -5.01 -3.65
CA GLN A 147 17.37 -3.70 -3.71
C GLN A 147 16.61 -2.67 -2.85
N HIS A 148 15.29 -2.60 -2.99
CA HIS A 148 14.46 -1.70 -2.18
C HIS A 148 14.40 -2.12 -0.70
N VAL A 149 14.42 -3.43 -0.40
CA VAL A 149 14.51 -3.90 1.00
C VAL A 149 15.80 -3.40 1.65
N ASN A 150 16.93 -3.45 0.95
CA ASN A 150 18.20 -2.93 1.47
C ASN A 150 18.16 -1.41 1.65
N GLU A 151 17.68 -0.69 0.64
CA GLU A 151 17.54 0.77 0.65
C GLU A 151 16.71 1.25 1.85
N TYR A 152 15.53 0.67 2.06
CA TYR A 152 14.68 1.04 3.18
C TYR A 152 15.23 0.57 4.53
N ALA A 153 15.90 -0.58 4.61
CA ALA A 153 16.52 -1.05 5.86
C ALA A 153 17.66 -0.11 6.33
N GLU A 154 18.41 0.46 5.39
CA GLU A 154 19.56 1.34 5.65
C GLU A 154 19.14 2.81 5.83
N ASN A 155 18.05 3.25 5.19
CA ASN A 155 17.61 4.64 5.20
C ASN A 155 16.15 4.80 5.70
N GLY A 156 16.00 5.01 7.01
CA GLY A 156 14.69 5.23 7.63
C GLY A 156 14.00 6.54 7.19
N THR A 157 14.77 7.57 6.82
CA THR A 157 14.21 8.84 6.33
C THR A 157 13.57 8.67 4.96
N LEU A 158 14.27 7.98 4.05
CA LEU A 158 13.74 7.68 2.72
C LEU A 158 12.48 6.83 2.84
N TRP A 159 12.52 5.78 3.67
CA TRP A 159 11.36 4.96 3.95
C TRP A 159 10.15 5.77 4.44
N ASN A 160 10.35 6.69 5.38
CA ASN A 160 9.27 7.55 5.90
C ASN A 160 8.63 8.42 4.81
N ILE A 161 9.45 9.03 3.93
CA ILE A 161 8.97 9.88 2.84
C ILE A 161 8.17 9.04 1.84
N ASP A 162 8.71 7.93 1.39
CA ASP A 162 8.09 7.09 0.36
C ASP A 162 6.85 6.38 0.89
N PHE A 163 6.84 5.96 2.16
CA PHE A 163 5.67 5.41 2.82
C PHE A 163 4.52 6.43 2.87
N ALA A 164 4.80 7.68 3.26
CA ALA A 164 3.79 8.75 3.27
C ALA A 164 3.26 9.04 1.86
N GLN A 165 4.13 9.09 0.85
CA GLN A 165 3.73 9.27 -0.55
C GLN A 165 2.89 8.09 -1.07
N ALA A 166 3.24 6.86 -0.69
CA ALA A 166 2.48 5.66 -1.05
C ALA A 166 1.07 5.69 -0.45
N LEU A 167 0.90 6.13 0.81
CA LEU A 167 -0.42 6.30 1.43
C LEU A 167 -1.25 7.41 0.75
N VAL A 168 -0.63 8.52 0.33
CA VAL A 168 -1.31 9.57 -0.44
C VAL A 168 -1.71 9.07 -1.84
N LYS A 169 -0.87 8.22 -2.47
CA LYS A 169 -1.21 7.60 -3.75
C LYS A 169 -2.37 6.61 -3.60
N LEU A 170 -2.37 5.83 -2.52
CA LEU A 170 -3.43 4.89 -2.18
C LEU A 170 -4.78 5.59 -1.95
N SER A 171 -4.78 6.73 -1.24
CA SER A 171 -6.02 7.48 -0.96
C SER A 171 -6.64 8.12 -2.20
N LYS A 172 -5.87 8.26 -3.29
CA LYS A 172 -6.31 8.79 -4.58
C LYS A 172 -6.86 7.74 -5.54
N LEU A 173 -6.99 6.48 -5.11
CA LEU A 173 -7.61 5.45 -5.94
C LEU A 173 -9.06 5.84 -6.28
N ALA A 174 -9.38 5.85 -7.58
CA ALA A 174 -10.69 6.25 -8.07
C ALA A 174 -11.77 5.25 -7.63
N MET A 175 -12.98 5.76 -7.42
CA MET A 175 -14.15 4.90 -7.28
C MET A 175 -14.39 4.11 -8.58
N PRO A 176 -14.89 2.87 -8.52
CA PRO A 176 -15.25 2.11 -9.71
C PRO A 176 -16.19 2.91 -10.62
N ALA A 177 -16.03 2.77 -11.95
CA ALA A 177 -16.88 3.45 -12.91
C ALA A 177 -18.38 3.20 -12.61
N GLY A 178 -19.19 4.25 -12.64
CA GLY A 178 -20.62 4.21 -12.30
C GLY A 178 -20.94 4.34 -10.81
N SER A 179 -19.93 4.39 -9.92
CA SER A 179 -20.17 4.63 -8.50
C SER A 179 -20.59 6.08 -8.25
N VAL A 180 -21.72 6.25 -7.56
CA VAL A 180 -22.17 7.55 -7.04
C VAL A 180 -21.76 7.65 -5.57
N GLY A 181 -20.86 8.59 -5.26
CA GLY A 181 -20.48 8.87 -3.88
C GLY A 181 -21.58 9.62 -3.12
N GLN A 182 -21.68 9.39 -1.81
CA GLN A 182 -22.52 10.19 -0.91
C GLN A 182 -21.80 10.50 0.40
N ILE A 183 -22.18 11.61 1.04
CA ILE A 183 -21.72 11.94 2.40
C ILE A 183 -22.67 11.27 3.40
N ARG A 184 -22.19 10.24 4.09
CA ARG A 184 -23.01 9.45 5.03
C ARG A 184 -23.23 10.20 6.34
N LYS A 185 -24.44 10.14 6.89
CA LYS A 185 -24.74 10.60 8.25
C LYS A 185 -24.16 9.66 9.32
N THR A 186 -24.00 8.39 8.98
CA THR A 186 -23.39 7.38 9.85
C THR A 186 -22.55 6.43 9.00
N CYS A 187 -21.26 6.27 9.32
CA CYS A 187 -20.34 5.48 8.49
C CYS A 187 -20.77 4.01 8.31
N ARG A 188 -21.50 3.46 9.30
CA ARG A 188 -21.99 2.08 9.35
C ARG A 188 -23.22 1.80 8.48
N ALA A 189 -23.87 2.84 7.93
CA ALA A 189 -25.11 2.71 7.16
C ALA A 189 -25.07 3.52 5.85
N ILE A 190 -25.85 3.09 4.88
CA ILE A 190 -26.16 3.86 3.68
C ILE A 190 -27.31 4.82 4.06
N ASN A 191 -27.23 6.08 3.63
CA ASN A 191 -28.31 7.05 3.83
C ASN A 191 -29.62 6.60 3.17
#